data_AF-F8X5A5-F1
#
_entry.id   AF-F8X5A5-F1
#
_cell.length_a   1.000
_cell.length_b   1.000
_cell.length_c   1.000
_cell.angle_alpha   90.00
_cell.angle_beta   90.00
_cell.angle_gamma   90.00
#
_symmetry.space_group_name_H-M   'P 1'
#
loop_
_entity.id
_entity.type
_entity.pdbx_description
1 polymer ?
#
loop_
_entity_poly.entity_id
_entity_poly.type
_entity_poly.pdbx_seq_one_letter_code
_entity_poly.pdbx_strand_id
1 'polypeptide(L)' 'DHFKNNVDLFRKTVEMSAGHCDTIYSIPRNEWIETPKSISFEKMDEIEFQTLYEKVKDVLFSVFLKKISEEEFMRNLVNF' A
#
# COMPACT_ATOMS: atom_id res chain seq x y z
N ASP A 1 -13.88 -2.77 -13.31
CA ASP A 1 -12.70 -2.96 -12.43
C ASP A 1 -12.11 -1.65 -11.96
N HIS A 2 -12.07 -1.44 -10.64
CA HIS A 2 -11.45 -0.25 -10.02
C HIS A 2 -9.95 -0.12 -10.36
N PHE A 3 -9.26 -1.25 -10.55
CA PHE A 3 -7.81 -1.31 -10.81
C PHE A 3 -7.46 -1.73 -12.24
N LYS A 4 -8.42 -1.68 -13.18
CA LYS A 4 -8.22 -2.08 -14.59
C LYS A 4 -7.55 -3.47 -14.76
N ASN A 5 -7.82 -4.42 -13.86
CA ASN A 5 -7.18 -5.74 -13.83
C ASN A 5 -5.64 -5.70 -13.75
N ASN A 6 -5.09 -4.62 -13.18
CA ASN A 6 -3.67 -4.43 -13.03
C ASN A 6 -3.29 -4.44 -11.53
N VAL A 7 -2.50 -5.45 -11.14
CA VAL A 7 -2.02 -5.65 -9.77
C VAL A 7 -1.12 -4.51 -9.31
N ASP A 8 -0.34 -3.89 -10.21
CA ASP A 8 0.49 -2.74 -9.88
C ASP A 8 -0.34 -1.51 -9.52
N LEU A 9 -1.50 -1.32 -10.18
CA LEU A 9 -2.41 -0.23 -9.82
C LEU A 9 -3.04 -0.48 -8.45
N PHE A 10 -3.44 -1.72 -8.17
CA PHE A 10 -3.92 -2.11 -6.83
C PHE A 10 -2.86 -1.82 -5.76
N ARG A 11 -1.63 -2.32 -5.96
CA ARG A 11 -0.51 -2.13 -5.03
C ARG A 11 -0.22 -0.65 -4.79
N LYS A 12 -0.09 0.16 -5.84
CA LYS A 12 0.12 1.62 -5.74
C LYS A 12 -1.00 2.32 -4.98
N THR A 13 -2.26 1.91 -5.18
CA THR A 13 -3.39 2.49 -4.44
C THR A 13 -3.31 2.15 -2.96
N VAL A 14 -2.97 0.90 -2.61
CA VAL A 14 -2.82 0.50 -1.20
C VAL A 14 -1.63 1.21 -0.55
N GLU A 15 -0.49 1.33 -1.24
CA GLU A 15 0.69 2.07 -0.78
C GLU A 15 0.35 3.54 -0.46
N MET A 16 -0.37 4.23 -1.36
CA MET A 16 -0.80 5.61 -1.11
C MET A 16 -1.79 5.70 0.05
N SER A 17 -2.77 4.80 0.14
CA SER A 17 -3.72 4.75 1.26
C SER A 17 -3.04 4.46 2.60
N ALA A 18 -1.91 3.76 2.60
CA ALA A 18 -1.07 3.52 3.77
C ALA A 18 -0.20 4.74 4.13
N GLY A 19 -0.30 5.83 3.36
CA GLY A 19 0.50 7.05 3.52
C GLY A 19 1.95 6.91 3.01
N HIS A 20 2.28 5.86 2.26
CA HIS A 20 3.58 5.70 1.62
C HIS A 20 3.61 6.41 0.26
N CYS A 21 3.49 7.73 0.30
CA CYS A 21 3.42 8.56 -0.88
C CYS A 21 4.27 9.83 -0.73
N ASP A 22 4.70 10.35 -1.86
CA ASP A 22 5.31 11.67 -1.98
C ASP A 22 4.28 12.63 -2.59
N THR A 23 4.23 13.86 -2.08
CA THR A 23 3.42 14.93 -2.66
C THR A 23 4.23 15.65 -3.72
N ILE A 24 3.75 15.65 -4.96
CA ILE A 24 4.36 16.37 -6.08
C ILE A 24 3.42 17.43 -6.61
N TYR A 25 3.98 18.50 -7.15
CA TYR A 25 3.20 19.51 -7.86
C TYR A 25 3.00 19.11 -9.32
N SER A 26 1.74 18.86 -9.71
CA SER A 26 1.39 18.53 -11.08
C SER A 26 1.22 19.81 -11.91
N ILE A 27 2.25 20.16 -12.67
CA ILE A 27 2.21 21.30 -13.61
C ILE A 27 0.99 21.26 -14.55
N PRO A 28 0.64 20.14 -15.22
CA PRO A 28 -0.52 20.13 -16.13
C PRO A 28 -1.87 20.26 -15.43
N ARG A 29 -1.95 19.92 -14.13
CA ARG A 29 -3.19 20.02 -13.34
C ARG A 29 -3.23 21.27 -12.45
N ASN A 30 -2.12 22.00 -12.35
CA ASN A 30 -1.97 23.16 -11.47
C ASN A 30 -2.33 22.87 -10.00
N GLU A 31 -2.06 21.64 -9.53
CA GLU A 31 -2.43 21.17 -8.18
C GLU A 31 -1.36 20.24 -7.59
N TRP A 32 -1.37 20.11 -6.26
CA TRP A 32 -0.55 19.11 -5.55
C TRP A 32 -1.25 17.76 -5.57
N ILE A 33 -0.52 16.72 -5.97
CA ILE A 33 -1.03 15.35 -6.04
C ILE A 33 -0.11 14.40 -5.27
N GLU A 34 -0.68 13.31 -4.76
CA GLU A 34 0.08 12.22 -4.16
C GLU A 34 0.51 11.22 -5.23
N THR A 35 1.73 10.71 -5.08
CA THR A 35 2.26 9.63 -5.89
C THR A 35 2.90 8.57 -5.01
N PRO A 36 2.81 7.27 -5.36
CA PRO A 36 3.41 6.21 -4.56
C PRO A 36 4.92 6.43 -4.44
N LYS A 37 5.43 6.39 -3.22
CA LYS A 37 6.88 6.48 -2.97
C LYS A 37 7.53 5.17 -3.37
N SER A 38 8.74 5.25 -3.94
CA SER A 38 9.49 4.05 -4.33
C SER A 38 10.00 3.31 -3.10
N ILE A 39 9.70 2.02 -3.02
CA ILE A 39 10.18 1.14 -1.94
C ILE A 39 11.52 0.52 -2.35
N SER A 40 12.53 0.69 -1.51
CA SER A 40 13.84 0.06 -1.65
C SER A 40 14.12 -0.78 -0.42
N PHE A 41 13.74 -2.06 -0.44
CA PHE A 41 13.88 -2.96 0.72
C PHE A 41 15.33 -3.04 1.25
N GLU A 42 16.33 -2.93 0.38
CA GLU A 42 17.75 -2.93 0.77
C GLU A 42 18.17 -1.68 1.56
N LYS A 43 17.45 -0.57 1.39
CA LYS A 43 17.75 0.73 2.03
C LYS A 43 16.84 1.01 3.21
N MET A 44 15.82 0.18 3.40
CA MET A 44 14.80 0.31 4.43
C MET A 44 15.30 -0.42 5.67
N ASP A 45 15.23 0.25 6.83
CA ASP A 45 15.49 -0.43 8.09
C ASP A 45 14.28 -1.28 8.52
N GLU A 46 14.50 -2.16 9.51
CA GLU A 46 13.46 -3.08 10.00
C GLU A 46 12.23 -2.33 10.57
N ILE A 47 12.45 -1.15 11.17
CA ILE A 47 11.38 -0.35 11.76
C ILE A 47 10.53 0.29 10.66
N GLU A 48 11.18 0.85 9.63
CA GLU A 48 10.52 1.44 8.46
C GLU A 48 9.73 0.36 7.71
N PHE A 49 10.31 -0.83 7.53
CA PHE A 49 9.64 -1.97 6.92
C PHE A 49 8.42 -2.40 7.73
N GLN A 50 8.57 -2.62 9.03
CA GLN A 50 7.46 -3.07 9.87
C GLN A 50 6.34 -2.02 9.91
N THR A 51 6.70 -0.73 9.97
CA THR A 51 5.72 0.37 9.92
C THR A 51 4.94 0.36 8.61
N LEU A 52 5.63 0.19 7.48
CA LEU A 52 4.97 0.12 6.18
C LEU A 52 4.05 -1.11 6.09
N TYR A 53 4.54 -2.26 6.54
CA TYR A 53 3.80 -3.52 6.55
C TYR A 53 2.50 -3.42 7.36
N GLU A 54 2.56 -2.91 8.59
CA GLU A 54 1.39 -2.74 9.45
C GLU A 54 0.37 -1.77 8.84
N LYS A 55 0.82 -0.62 8.31
CA LYS A 55 -0.09 0.35 7.66
C LYS A 55 -0.77 -0.21 6.42
N VAL A 56 -0.04 -0.99 5.61
CA VAL A 56 -0.62 -1.68 4.45
C VAL A 56 -1.66 -2.70 4.92
N LYS A 57 -1.36 -3.47 5.96
CA LYS A 57 -2.29 -4.44 6.56
C LYS A 57 -3.58 -3.77 7.04
N ASP A 58 -3.46 -2.63 7.73
CA ASP A 58 -4.61 -1.83 8.18
C ASP A 58 -5.52 -1.37 7.03
N VAL A 59 -4.93 -0.91 5.93
CA VAL A 59 -5.68 -0.55 4.71
C VAL A 59 -6.40 -1.77 4.14
N LEU A 60 -5.73 -2.93 4.07
CA LEU A 60 -6.32 -4.15 3.56
C LEU A 60 -7.55 -4.58 4.38
N PHE A 61 -7.46 -4.60 5.72
CA PHE A 61 -8.59 -4.97 6.59
C PHE A 61 -9.72 -3.95 6.60
N SER A 62 -9.39 -2.66 6.58
CA SER A 62 -10.40 -1.60 6.60
C SER A 62 -11.19 -1.49 5.29
N VAL A 63 -10.55 -1.76 4.15
CA VAL A 63 -11.16 -1.55 2.82
C VAL A 63 -11.62 -2.86 2.18
N PHE A 64 -10.76 -3.88 2.12
CA PHE A 64 -10.95 -5.05 1.25
C PHE A 64 -11.32 -6.34 2.00
N LEU A 65 -10.69 -6.59 3.15
CA LEU A 65 -10.75 -7.87 3.86
C LEU A 65 -11.77 -7.88 5.02
N LYS A 66 -12.88 -7.13 4.89
CA LYS A 66 -13.89 -6.96 5.97
C LYS A 66 -14.52 -8.24 6.51
N LYS A 67 -14.38 -9.37 5.80
CA LYS A 67 -14.95 -10.69 6.16
C LYS A 67 -13.89 -11.74 6.46
N ILE A 68 -12.61 -11.38 6.43
CA ILE A 68 -11.49 -12.29 6.66
C ILE A 68 -10.86 -11.87 7.99
N SER A 69 -10.63 -12.82 8.89
CA SER A 69 -9.93 -12.51 10.13
C SER A 69 -8.44 -12.33 9.88
N GLU A 70 -7.77 -11.58 10.75
CA GLU A 70 -6.32 -11.41 10.68
C GLU A 70 -5.59 -12.76 10.74
N GLU A 71 -6.06 -13.68 11.59
CA GLU A 71 -5.53 -15.04 11.67
C GLU A 71 -5.64 -15.81 10.35
N GLU A 72 -6.79 -15.71 9.66
CA GLU A 72 -6.99 -16.36 8.37
C GLU A 72 -6.09 -15.76 7.29
N PHE A 73 -5.94 -14.44 7.28
CA PHE A 73 -5.01 -13.76 6.39
C PHE A 73 -3.56 -14.18 6.64
N MET A 74 -3.10 -14.18 7.90
CA MET A 74 -1.74 -14.57 8.26
C MET A 74 -1.45 -16.03 7.92
N ARG A 75 -2.42 -16.95 8.11
CA ARG A 75 -2.27 -18.36 7.68
C ARG A 75 -2.03 -18.50 6.18
N ASN A 76 -2.63 -17.64 5.36
CA ASN A 76 -2.44 -17.67 3.92
C ASN A 76 -1.08 -17.07 3.49
N LEU A 77 -0.50 -16.18 4.28
CA LEU A 77 0.83 -15.61 4.03
C LEU A 77 1.97 -16.59 4.32
N VAL A 78 1.81 -17.50 5.28
CA VAL A 78 2.84 -18.52 5.62
C VAL A 78 3.16 -19.47 4.46
N ASN A 79 2.30 -19.55 3.45
CA ASN A 79 2.47 -20.40 2.28
C ASN A 79 3.18 -19.71 1.09
N PHE A 80 3.67 -18.49 1.27
CA PHE A 80 4.42 -17.70 0.29
C PHE A 80 5.82 -17.37 0.81
#